data_AF-A0A2V2F331-F1
#
_entry.id   AF-A0A2V2F331-F1
#
_cell.length_a   1.000
_cell.length_b   1.000
_cell.length_c   1.000
_cell.angle_alpha   90.00
_cell.angle_beta   90.00
_cell.angle_gamma   90.00
#
_symmetry.space_group_name_H-M   'P 1'
#
loop_
_entity.id
_entity.type
_entity.pdbx_description
1 polymer ?
#
loop_
_entity_poly.entity_id
_entity_poly.type
_entity_poly.pdbx_seq_one_letter_code
_entity_poly.pdbx_strand_id
1 'polypeptide(L)' 'EGQRAAALAHARAILNAGGEDVLALGSDFDGIPENAFLRSPADVPLLLSDFEREFGPRVTEKIAKDNFLRVFRTVCG' A
#
# COMPACT_ATOMS: atom_id res chain seq x y z
N GLU A 1 8.63 14.78 4.16
CA GLU A 1 7.32 14.77 4.86
C GLU A 1 6.12 14.74 3.91
N GLY A 2 6.07 15.59 2.87
CA GLY A 2 4.91 15.66 1.96
C GLY A 2 4.51 14.35 1.26
N GLN A 3 5.47 13.59 0.71
CA GLN A 3 5.16 12.33 0.00
C GLN A 3 4.61 11.22 0.91
N ARG A 4 5.09 11.14 2.16
CA ARG A 4 4.56 10.23 3.18
C ARG A 4 3.09 10.55 3.50
N ALA A 5 2.80 11.82 3.76
CA ALA A 5 1.43 12.27 4.02
C ALA A 5 0.51 12.05 2.82
N ALA A 6 1.01 12.30 1.60
CA ALA A 6 0.28 12.04 0.37
C ALA A 6 -0.06 10.55 0.19
N ALA A 7 0.89 9.64 0.47
CA ALA A 7 0.65 8.20 0.41
C ALA A 7 -0.45 7.75 1.38
N LEU A 8 -0.43 8.24 2.63
CA LEU A 8 -1.47 7.96 3.62
C LEU A 8 -2.83 8.51 3.23
N ALA A 9 -2.88 9.76 2.76
CA ALA A 9 -4.12 10.40 2.30
C ALA A 9 -4.71 9.65 1.09
N HIS A 10 -3.87 9.20 0.16
CA HIS A 10 -4.30 8.46 -1.01
C HIS A 10 -4.83 7.07 -0.64
N ALA A 11 -4.12 6.33 0.23
CA ALA A 11 -4.60 5.06 0.77
C ALA A 11 -5.96 5.22 1.45
N ARG A 12 -6.11 6.24 2.32
CA ARG A 12 -7.38 6.54 2.98
C ARG A 12 -8.51 6.84 1.99
N ALA A 13 -8.24 7.62 0.94
CA ALA A 13 -9.23 7.92 -0.09
C ALA A 13 -9.71 6.67 -0.82
N ILE A 14 -8.80 5.76 -1.18
CA ILE A 14 -9.14 4.49 -1.84
C ILE A 14 -9.97 3.59 -0.91
N LEU A 15 -9.55 3.44 0.34
CA LEU A 15 -10.26 2.63 1.34
C LEU A 15 -11.66 3.20 1.63
N ASN A 16 -11.81 4.52 1.68
CA ASN A 16 -13.13 5.16 1.86
C ASN A 16 -14.04 4.94 0.65
N ALA A 17 -13.49 4.87 -0.57
CA ALA A 17 -14.27 4.71 -1.78
C ALA A 17 -14.71 3.26 -2.04
N GLY A 18 -13.85 2.27 -1.72
CA GLY A 18 -14.08 0.87 -2.09
C GLY A 18 -14.01 -0.15 -0.94
N GLY A 19 -13.79 0.29 0.29
CA GLY A 19 -13.61 -0.57 1.45
C GLY A 19 -12.19 -1.16 1.55
N GLU A 20 -12.01 -2.13 2.43
CA GLU A 20 -10.67 -2.63 2.76
C GLU A 20 -10.09 -3.62 1.76
N ASP A 21 -10.91 -4.17 0.87
CA ASP A 21 -10.52 -5.27 -0.02
C ASP A 21 -10.03 -4.80 -1.40
N VAL A 22 -9.92 -3.49 -1.62
CA VAL A 22 -9.64 -2.87 -2.94
C VAL A 22 -8.24 -2.28 -3.11
N LEU A 23 -7.46 -2.15 -2.04
CA LEU A 23 -6.13 -1.53 -2.08
C LEU A 23 -5.02 -2.58 -1.99
N ALA A 24 -3.99 -2.46 -2.84
CA ALA A 24 -2.75 -3.23 -2.78
C ALA A 24 -1.55 -2.32 -3.08
N LEU A 25 -0.33 -2.79 -2.78
CA LEU A 25 0.90 -2.08 -3.11
C LEU A 25 1.26 -2.21 -4.60
N GLY A 26 1.68 -1.10 -5.21
CA GLY A 26 2.27 -1.02 -6.54
C GLY A 26 3.27 0.12 -6.58
N SER A 27 4.52 -0.15 -6.20
CA SER A 27 5.54 0.88 -5.97
C SER A 27 6.10 1.50 -7.24
N ASP A 28 6.07 0.75 -8.35
CA ASP A 28 6.72 1.11 -9.61
C ASP A 28 8.23 1.38 -9.44
N PHE A 29 8.88 0.62 -8.52
CA PHE A 29 10.34 0.67 -8.38
C PHE A 29 11.02 0.38 -9.72
N ASP A 30 12.07 1.12 -10.02
CA ASP A 30 12.80 1.11 -11.30
C ASP A 30 11.97 1.56 -12.54
N GLY A 31 10.70 1.96 -12.36
CA GLY A 31 9.80 2.43 -13.43
C GLY A 31 9.45 3.93 -13.35
N ILE A 32 9.55 4.56 -12.18
CA ILE A 32 9.31 6.01 -11.96
C ILE A 32 10.54 6.72 -11.38
N PRO A 33 10.61 8.08 -11.45
CA PRO A 33 11.60 8.84 -10.71
C PRO A 33 11.59 8.50 -9.21
N GLU A 34 12.76 8.57 -8.58
CA GLU A 34 12.93 8.20 -7.17
C GLU A 34 11.94 8.92 -6.25
N ASN A 35 11.25 8.15 -5.42
CA ASN A 35 10.40 8.66 -4.36
C ASN A 35 11.25 8.89 -3.10
N ALA A 36 11.29 10.13 -2.60
CA ALA A 36 12.14 10.51 -1.47
C ALA A 36 11.72 9.86 -0.13
N PHE A 37 10.50 9.31 -0.04
CA PHE A 37 10.02 8.57 1.12
C PHE A 37 10.17 7.04 0.95
N LEU A 38 9.86 6.52 -0.24
CA LEU A 38 10.00 5.11 -0.60
C LEU A 38 11.07 4.97 -1.69
N ARG A 39 12.34 5.06 -1.30
CA ARG A 39 13.47 5.09 -2.24
C ARG A 39 13.79 3.72 -2.79
N SER A 40 13.57 2.69 -1.97
CA SER A 40 13.89 1.31 -2.30
C SER A 40 12.89 0.33 -1.67
N PRO A 41 12.90 -0.94 -2.10
CA PRO A 41 12.13 -2.00 -1.44
C PRO A 41 12.41 -2.13 0.07
N ALA A 42 13.59 -1.74 0.54
CA ALA A 42 13.96 -1.80 1.96
C ALA A 42 13.16 -0.78 2.82
N ASP A 43 12.56 0.24 2.21
CA ASP A 43 11.74 1.25 2.91
C ASP A 43 10.27 0.80 3.06
N VAL A 44 9.84 -0.28 2.40
CA VAL A 44 8.44 -0.78 2.47
C VAL A 44 7.98 -1.10 3.90
N PRO A 45 8.79 -1.72 4.79
CA PRO A 45 8.39 -1.92 6.19
C PRO A 45 8.05 -0.63 6.95
N LEU A 46 8.68 0.50 6.61
CA LEU A 46 8.36 1.79 7.20
C LEU A 46 6.97 2.27 6.78
N LEU A 47 6.63 2.14 5.49
CA LEU A 47 5.29 2.44 4.98
C LEU A 47 4.23 1.56 5.63
N LEU A 48 4.48 0.25 5.75
CA LEU A 48 3.55 -0.67 6.39
C LEU A 48 3.34 -0.33 7.87
N SER A 49 4.39 0.09 8.58
CA SER A 49 4.26 0.58 9.96
C SER A 49 3.37 1.82 10.06
N ASP A 50 3.39 2.69 9.04
CA ASP A 50 2.53 3.87 8.98
C ASP A 50 1.08 3.50 8.69
N PHE A 51 0.86 2.54 7.79
CA PHE A 51 -0.47 1.99 7.52
C PHE A 51 -1.04 1.26 8.73
N GLU A 52 -0.22 0.52 9.48
CA GLU A 52 -0.68 -0.18 10.68
C GLU A 52 -1.14 0.79 11.76
N ARG A 53 -0.43 1.90 11.95
CA ARG A 53 -0.87 2.97 12.87
C ARG A 53 -2.16 3.65 12.42
N GLU A 54 -2.38 3.80 11.11
CA GLU A 54 -3.52 4.56 10.56
C GLU A 54 -4.78 3.71 10.36
N PHE A 55 -4.63 2.45 9.94
CA PHE A 55 -5.72 1.56 9.51
C PHE A 55 -5.81 0.27 10.34
N GLY A 56 -4.82 0.01 11.20
CA GLY A 56 -4.74 -1.21 11.99
C GLY A 56 -4.07 -2.39 11.26
N PRO A 57 -3.66 -3.42 12.03
CA PRO A 57 -2.88 -4.54 11.51
C PRO A 57 -3.65 -5.37 10.47
N ARG A 58 -4.95 -5.60 10.70
CA ARG A 58 -5.80 -6.40 9.80
C ARG A 58 -5.93 -5.77 8.41
N VAL A 59 -6.12 -4.45 8.33
CA VAL A 59 -6.24 -3.74 7.04
C VAL A 59 -4.87 -3.65 6.36
N THR A 60 -3.82 -3.46 7.15
CA THR A 60 -2.45 -3.40 6.63
C THR A 60 -2.01 -4.72 5.99
N GLU A 61 -2.34 -5.87 6.59
CA GLU A 61 -2.08 -7.20 6.02
C GLU A 61 -2.78 -7.38 4.66
N LYS A 62 -4.03 -6.89 4.56
CA LYS A 62 -4.77 -6.90 3.29
C LYS A 62 -4.08 -6.09 2.20
N ILE A 63 -3.63 -4.88 2.54
CA ILE A 63 -2.91 -3.99 1.62
C ILE A 63 -1.56 -4.59 1.22
N ALA A 64 -0.84 -5.18 2.18
CA ALA A 64 0.48 -5.73 1.99
C ALA A 64 0.48 -6.95 1.04
N LYS A 65 -0.53 -7.82 1.14
CA LYS A 65 -0.59 -9.01 0.29
C LYS A 65 -1.99 -9.56 0.01
N ASP A 66 -2.91 -9.63 0.98
CA ASP A 66 -4.08 -10.53 0.82
C ASP A 66 -5.00 -10.08 -0.31
N ASN A 67 -5.15 -8.78 -0.53
CA ASN A 67 -5.96 -8.25 -1.62
C ASN A 67 -5.39 -8.63 -2.99
N PHE A 68 -4.08 -8.47 -3.16
CA PHE A 68 -3.42 -8.89 -4.39
C PHE A 68 -3.46 -10.41 -4.56
N LEU A 69 -3.14 -11.18 -3.52
CA LEU A 69 -3.16 -12.64 -3.57
C LEU A 69 -4.55 -13.20 -3.87
N ARG A 70 -5.61 -12.56 -3.37
CA ARG A 70 -7.00 -12.88 -3.72
C ARG A 70 -7.23 -12.68 -5.21
N VAL A 71 -6.90 -11.50 -5.75
CA VAL A 71 -7.07 -11.18 -7.17
C VAL A 71 -6.23 -12.11 -8.05
N PHE A 72 -4.96 -12.31 -7.71
CA PHE A 72 -4.04 -13.18 -8.42
C PHE A 72 -4.59 -14.61 -8.50
N ARG A 73 -5.08 -15.17 -7.39
CA ARG A 73 -5.71 -16.50 -7.38
C ARG A 73 -6.97 -16.57 -8.25
N THR A 74 -7.80 -15.54 -8.20
CA THR A 74 -9.03 -15.49 -9.02
C THR A 74 -8.73 -15.37 -10.51
N VAL A 75 -7.68 -14.64 -10.89
CA VAL A 75 -7.37 -14.33 -12.29
C VAL A 75 -6.41 -15.36 -12.92
N CYS A 76 -5.46 -15.88 -12.14
CA CYS A 76 -4.35 -16.72 -12.64
C CYS A 76 -4.43 -18.19 -12.22
N GLY A 77 -5.24 -18.55 -11.21
CA GLY A 77 -5.37 -19.93 -10.69
C GLY A 77 -4.52 -20.21 -9.45
#